data_AF-A0A2K3KE15-F1
#
_entry.id   AF-A0A2K3KE15-F1
#
_cell.length_a   1.000
_cell.length_b   1.000
_cell.length_c   1.000
_cell.angle_alpha   90.00
_cell.angle_beta   90.00
_cell.angle_gamma   90.00
#
_symmetry.space_group_name_H-M   'P 1'
#
loop_
_entity.id
_entity.type
_entity.pdbx_description
1 polymer ?
#
loop_
_entity_poly.entity_id
_entity_poly.type
_entity_poly.pdbx_seq_one_letter_code
_entity_poly.pdbx_strand_id
1 'polypeptide(L)'
;MANSRLKSAIVLQRTQQFNMPIECLMDICKNTDKDTAGKAAMVIWVLWNNRNNWVWNHTKKSGQQLGHKALCLWNKWNEVQTVRNHSSRREQQATQWQKLQQLWLKCNLS
;
A
#
# COMPACT_ATOMS: atom_id res chain seq x y z
N MET A 1 37.43 -2.62 -16.89
CA MET A 1 36.82 -3.92 -16.48
C MET A 1 36.78 -4.17 -14.96
N ALA A 2 37.57 -3.49 -14.12
CA ALA A 2 37.57 -3.72 -12.66
C ALA A 2 36.34 -3.14 -11.91
N ASN A 3 35.79 -2.01 -12.37
CA ASN A 3 34.68 -1.32 -11.71
C ASN A 3 33.35 -2.11 -11.79
N SER A 4 33.10 -2.82 -12.88
CA SER A 4 31.91 -3.67 -13.04
C SER A 4 31.92 -4.89 -12.11
N ARG A 5 33.10 -5.47 -11.85
CA ARG A 5 33.27 -6.60 -10.91
C ARG A 5 33.06 -6.18 -9.45
N LEU A 6 33.48 -4.97 -9.10
CA LEU A 6 33.24 -4.40 -7.77
C LEU A 6 31.75 -4.12 -7.55
N LYS A 7 31.04 -3.58 -8.55
CA LYS A 7 29.58 -3.39 -8.46
C LYS A 7 28.84 -4.72 -8.31
N SER A 8 29.22 -5.76 -9.07
CA SER A 8 28.61 -7.08 -8.92
C SER A 8 28.93 -7.72 -7.56
N ALA A 9 30.14 -7.53 -7.04
CA ALA A 9 30.54 -8.03 -5.73
C ALA A 9 29.77 -7.34 -4.59
N ILE A 10 29.57 -6.02 -4.67
CA ILE A 10 28.76 -5.28 -3.69
C ILE A 10 27.29 -5.73 -3.74
N VAL A 11 26.74 -5.95 -4.94
CA VAL A 11 25.37 -6.45 -5.10
C VAL A 11 25.22 -7.89 -4.56
N LEU A 12 26.21 -8.76 -4.80
CA LEU A 12 26.27 -10.13 -4.27
C LEU A 12 26.42 -10.16 -2.74
N GLN A 13 27.29 -9.32 -2.19
CA GLN A 13 27.51 -9.20 -0.74
C GLN A 13 26.27 -8.66 -0.04
N ARG A 14 25.57 -7.70 -0.65
CA ARG A 14 24.27 -7.21 -0.15
C ARG A 14 23.17 -8.24 -0.27
N THR A 15 23.17 -9.09 -1.30
CA THR A 15 22.18 -10.18 -1.43
C THR A 15 22.43 -11.32 -0.43
N GLN A 16 23.67 -11.54 0.02
CA GLN A 16 24.00 -12.51 1.07
C GLN A 16 23.72 -12.01 2.50
N GLN A 17 23.68 -10.69 2.74
CA GLN A 17 23.34 -10.14 4.06
C GLN A 17 21.84 -10.13 4.39
N PHE A 18 20.95 -10.41 3.44
CA PHE A 18 19.53 -10.55 3.74
C PHE A 18 19.19 -11.96 4.23
N ASN A 19 19.75 -12.36 5.38
CA ASN A 19 19.33 -13.58 6.06
C ASN A 19 18.15 -13.37 7.02
N MET A 20 17.51 -12.21 7.02
CA MET A 20 16.16 -12.01 7.57
C MET A 20 15.47 -10.81 6.89
N PRO A 21 14.87 -10.97 5.70
CA PRO A 21 14.05 -9.94 5.07
C PRO A 21 12.94 -9.41 5.99
N ILE A 22 12.54 -10.19 7.01
CA ILE A 22 11.54 -9.77 8.00
C ILE A 22 12.06 -8.68 8.94
N GLU A 23 13.34 -8.71 9.34
CA GLU A 23 13.90 -7.74 10.28
C GLU A 23 14.09 -6.38 9.60
N CYS A 24 14.62 -6.38 8.38
CA CYS A 24 14.71 -5.18 7.56
C CYS A 24 13.32 -4.59 7.29
N LEU A 25 12.34 -5.43 7.00
CA LEU A 25 10.97 -4.97 6.78
C LEU A 25 10.30 -4.43 8.06
N MET A 26 10.52 -5.08 9.20
CA MET A 26 10.05 -4.62 10.50
C MET A 26 10.68 -3.28 10.89
N ASP A 27 11.97 -3.08 10.61
CA ASP A 27 12.68 -1.82 10.85
C ASP A 27 12.12 -0.69 9.98
N ILE A 28 11.91 -0.95 8.69
CA ILE A 28 11.26 0.00 7.76
C ILE A 28 9.85 0.35 8.26
N CYS A 29 9.05 -0.62 8.70
CA CYS A 29 7.70 -0.36 9.20
C CYS A 29 7.67 0.43 10.53
N LYS A 30 8.72 0.34 11.36
CA LYS A 30 8.80 1.07 12.65
C LYS A 30 9.30 2.50 12.49
N ASN A 31 10.23 2.75 11.58
CA ASN A 31 10.96 4.01 11.50
C ASN A 31 10.55 4.90 10.30
N THR A 32 9.65 4.44 9.44
CA THR A 32 9.31 5.15 8.21
C THR A 32 7.87 5.68 8.20
N ASP A 33 7.63 6.67 7.35
CA ASP A 33 6.32 7.29 7.15
C ASP A 33 5.25 6.28 6.70
N LYS A 34 3.98 6.64 6.89
CA LYS A 34 2.81 5.81 6.57
C LYS A 34 2.76 5.36 5.09
N ASP A 35 3.25 6.19 4.16
CA ASP A 35 3.26 5.85 2.73
C ASP A 35 4.34 4.79 2.44
N THR A 36 5.54 4.94 3.01
CA THR A 36 6.59 3.91 2.86
C THR A 36 6.21 2.59 3.51
N ALA A 37 5.63 2.61 4.72
CA ALA A 37 5.13 1.40 5.37
C ALA A 37 4.02 0.71 4.55
N GLY A 38 3.13 1.49 3.93
CA GLY A 38 2.07 0.97 3.08
C GLY A 38 2.59 0.35 1.77
N LYS A 39 3.60 0.96 1.15
CA LYS A 39 4.32 0.36 0.01
C LYS A 39 4.99 -0.96 0.39
N ALA A 40 5.67 -1.01 1.53
CA ALA A 40 6.28 -2.24 2.03
C ALA A 40 5.23 -3.35 2.25
N ALA A 41 4.10 -3.01 2.89
CA ALA A 41 2.99 -3.94 3.08
C ALA A 41 2.44 -4.50 1.75
N MET A 42 2.29 -3.65 0.72
CA MET A 42 1.85 -4.10 -0.61
C MET A 42 2.84 -5.07 -1.27
N VAL A 43 4.14 -4.85 -1.09
CA VAL A 43 5.17 -5.77 -1.60
C VAL A 43 5.06 -7.13 -0.90
N ILE A 44 4.95 -7.16 0.43
CA ILE A 44 4.75 -8.41 1.18
C ILE A 44 3.50 -9.14 0.68
N TRP A 45 2.39 -8.43 0.55
CA TRP A 45 1.11 -8.99 0.11
C TRP A 45 1.22 -9.65 -1.27
N VAL A 46 1.86 -8.95 -2.23
CA VAL A 46 2.02 -9.48 -3.58
C VAL A 46 2.98 -10.69 -3.62
N LEU A 47 4.04 -10.68 -2.82
CA LEU A 47 4.95 -11.82 -2.68
C LEU A 47 4.23 -13.03 -2.07
N TRP A 48 3.45 -12.81 -1.02
CA TRP A 48 2.60 -13.84 -0.40
C TRP A 48 1.61 -14.42 -1.41
N ASN A 49 0.88 -13.57 -2.14
CA ASN A 49 -0.04 -14.02 -3.18
C ASN A 49 0.67 -14.85 -4.27
N ASN A 50 1.87 -14.44 -4.68
CA ASN A 50 2.65 -15.20 -5.66
C ASN A 50 3.11 -16.56 -5.12
N ARG A 51 3.46 -16.63 -3.82
CA ARG A 51 3.77 -17.89 -3.15
C ARG A 51 2.56 -18.82 -3.14
N ASN A 52 1.37 -18.30 -2.85
CA ASN A 52 0.13 -19.09 -2.88
C ASN A 52 -0.19 -19.58 -4.29
N ASN A 53 -0.05 -18.73 -5.30
CA ASN A 53 -0.25 -19.14 -6.70
C ASN A 53 0.69 -20.26 -7.13
N TRP A 54 1.92 -20.30 -6.60
CA TRP A 54 2.82 -21.41 -6.84
C TRP A 54 2.31 -22.71 -6.21
N VAL A 55 1.86 -22.65 -4.95
CA VAL A 55 1.35 -23.82 -4.21
C VAL A 55 0.10 -24.39 -4.88
N TRP A 56 -0.83 -23.53 -5.30
CA TRP A 56 -2.13 -23.96 -5.80
C TRP A 56 -2.17 -24.16 -7.32
N ASN A 57 -1.41 -23.36 -8.09
CA ASN A 57 -1.53 -23.30 -9.54
C ASN A 57 -0.20 -23.57 -10.27
N HIS A 58 0.90 -23.86 -9.56
CA HIS A 58 2.25 -24.03 -10.13
C HIS A 58 2.71 -22.87 -11.03
N THR A 59 2.14 -21.68 -10.83
CA THR A 59 2.47 -20.48 -11.61
C THR A 59 3.25 -19.50 -10.74
N LYS A 60 4.36 -18.99 -11.27
CA LYS A 60 5.22 -18.02 -10.59
C LYS A 60 5.50 -16.86 -11.51
N LYS A 61 5.27 -15.64 -11.02
CA LYS A 61 5.64 -14.40 -11.73
C LYS A 61 7.06 -13.99 -11.38
N SER A 62 7.69 -13.24 -12.28
CA SER A 62 9.05 -12.72 -12.05
C SER A 62 9.03 -11.63 -10.98
N GLY A 63 10.15 -11.44 -10.27
CA GLY A 63 10.27 -10.43 -9.21
C GLY A 63 9.96 -9.01 -9.70
N GLN A 64 10.36 -8.66 -10.93
CA GLN A 64 10.07 -7.36 -11.54
C GLN A 64 8.57 -7.16 -11.78
N GLN A 65 7.87 -8.19 -12.28
CA GLN A 65 6.42 -8.13 -12.48
C GLN A 65 5.67 -7.98 -11.16
N LEU A 66 6.16 -8.64 -10.10
CA LEU A 66 5.59 -8.52 -8.75
C LEU A 66 5.81 -7.13 -8.16
N GLY A 67 7.01 -6.56 -8.30
CA GLY A 67 7.31 -5.20 -7.88
C GLY A 67 6.43 -4.16 -8.58
N HIS A 68 6.29 -4.27 -9.91
CA HIS A 68 5.41 -3.39 -10.68
C HIS A 68 3.93 -3.53 -10.25
N LYS A 69 3.47 -4.77 -10.02
CA LYS A 69 2.11 -5.02 -9.52
C LYS A 69 1.89 -4.40 -8.14
N ALA A 70 2.83 -4.54 -7.22
CA ALA A 70 2.74 -3.96 -5.87
C ALA A 70 2.66 -2.43 -5.92
N LEU A 71 3.51 -1.79 -6.74
CA LEU A 71 3.49 -0.33 -6.92
C LEU A 71 2.18 0.16 -7.56
N CYS A 72 1.69 -0.53 -8.59
CA CYS A 72 0.41 -0.20 -9.23
C CYS A 72 -0.76 -0.31 -8.25
N LEU A 73 -0.80 -1.36 -7.43
CA LEU A 73 -1.83 -1.54 -6.41
C LEU A 73 -1.76 -0.46 -5.33
N TRP A 74 -0.55 -0.09 -4.88
CA TRP A 74 -0.36 0.99 -3.94
C TRP A 74 -0.88 2.32 -4.49
N ASN A 75 -0.51 2.69 -5.72
CA ASN A 75 -0.94 3.94 -6.33
C ASN A 75 -2.46 4.02 -6.45
N LYS A 76 -3.11 2.95 -6.92
CA LYS A 76 -4.58 2.87 -6.96
C LYS A 76 -5.22 3.03 -5.59
N TRP A 77 -4.64 2.38 -4.57
CA TRP A 77 -5.15 2.52 -3.20
C TRP A 77 -4.99 3.94 -2.69
N ASN A 78 -3.85 4.58 -2.94
CA ASN A 78 -3.58 5.95 -2.51
C ASN A 78 -4.50 6.98 -3.20
N GLU A 79 -4.78 6.80 -4.49
CA GLU A 79 -5.78 7.59 -5.22
C GLU A 79 -7.16 7.49 -4.56
N VAL A 80 -7.62 6.27 -4.26
CA VAL A 80 -8.90 6.03 -3.57
C VAL A 80 -8.93 6.68 -2.18
N GLN A 81 -7.84 6.59 -1.42
CA GLN A 81 -7.76 7.24 -0.11
C GLN A 81 -7.81 8.76 -0.21
N THR A 82 -7.19 9.33 -1.25
CA THR A 82 -7.21 10.78 -1.48
C THR A 82 -8.63 11.26 -1.76
N VAL A 83 -9.35 10.60 -2.68
CA VAL A 83 -10.77 10.88 -2.96
C VAL A 83 -11.65 10.72 -1.71
N ARG A 84 -11.41 9.67 -0.92
CA ARG A 84 -12.13 9.46 0.34
C ARG A 84 -11.86 10.58 1.35
N ASN A 85 -10.61 11.01 1.54
CA ASN A 85 -10.29 12.08 2.46
C ASN A 85 -10.91 13.42 2.04
N HIS A 86 -11.01 13.70 0.73
CA HIS A 86 -11.69 14.89 0.22
C HIS A 86 -13.20 14.86 0.45
N SER A 87 -13.85 13.70 0.29
CA SER A 87 -15.28 13.52 0.56
C SER A 87 -15.59 13.59 2.06
N SER A 88 -14.82 12.89 2.90
CA SER A 88 -14.93 12.97 4.37
C SER A 88 -14.76 14.40 4.90
N ARG A 89 -13.86 15.20 4.31
CA ARG A 89 -13.67 16.61 4.70
C ARG A 89 -14.85 17.50 4.31
N ARG A 90 -15.51 17.21 3.18
CA ARG A 90 -16.75 17.90 2.78
C ARG A 90 -17.92 17.50 3.69
N GLU A 91 -18.03 16.23 4.06
CA GLU A 91 -19.05 15.78 5.01
C GLU A 91 -18.83 16.35 6.41
N GLN A 92 -17.59 16.43 6.90
CA GLN A 92 -17.25 17.06 8.18
C GLN A 92 -17.54 18.57 8.21
N GLN A 93 -17.32 19.30 7.10
CA GLN A 93 -17.76 20.69 6.98
C GLN A 93 -19.29 20.83 6.87
N ALA A 94 -19.98 19.84 6.30
CA ALA A 94 -21.43 19.77 6.27
C ALA A 94 -22.07 19.32 7.61
N THR A 95 -21.28 18.82 8.58
CA THR A 95 -21.78 18.38 9.90
C THR A 95 -21.75 19.46 10.97
N GLN A 96 -21.45 20.72 10.62
CA GLN A 96 -21.87 21.83 11.50
C GLN A 96 -23.39 21.93 11.42
N TRP A 97 -24.07 21.21 12.32
CA TRP A 97 -25.52 21.23 12.51
C TRP A 97 -26.01 22.68 12.63
N GLN A 98 -26.43 23.29 11.52
CA GLN A 98 -27.25 24.50 11.57
C GLN A 98 -28.68 24.06 11.85
N LYS A 99 -29.22 24.54 12.96
CA LYS A 99 -30.64 24.40 13.32
C LYS A 99 -31.47 24.98 12.16
N LEU A 100 -32.09 24.11 11.37
CA LEU A 100 -33.07 24.51 10.36
C LEU A 100 -34.12 25.36 11.07
N GLN A 101 -34.25 26.62 10.65
CA GLN A 101 -35.34 27.47 11.11
C GLN A 101 -36.65 26.76 10.78
N GLN A 102 -37.48 26.62 11.80
CA GLN A 102 -38.75 25.92 11.78
C GLN A 102 -39.58 26.34 10.56
N LEU A 103 -39.77 25.42 9.62
CA LEU A 103 -40.96 25.47 8.77
C LEU A 103 -41.65 24.11 8.85
N TRP A 104 -42.74 24.14 9.61
CA TRP A 104 -43.62 23.03 9.94
C TRP A 104 -44.39 22.60 8.71
N LEU A 105 -44.07 21.42 8.16
CA LEU A 105 -44.96 20.72 7.24
C LEU A 105 -45.08 19.26 7.67
N LYS A 106 -46.13 19.02 8.47
CA LYS A 106 -46.71 17.72 8.75
C LYS A 106 -47.53 17.32 7.52
N CYS A 107 -47.16 16.25 6.83
CA CYS A 107 -48.09 15.46 6.05
C CYS A 107 -47.92 14.00 6.44
N ASN A 108 -48.88 13.50 7.22
CA ASN A 108 -49.05 12.08 7.51
C ASN A 108 -49.43 11.36 6.21
N LEU A 109 -48.92 10.15 6.02
CA LEU A 109 -49.51 9.18 5.10
C LEU A 109 -49.98 8.00 5.95
N SER A 110 -51.28 7.73 5.80
CA SER A 110 -52.09 6.72 6.47
C SER A 110 -51.70 5.28 6.15
#